data_AF-A0A498IJC0-F1
#
_entry.id   AF-A0A498IJC0-F1
#
_cell.length_a   1.000
_cell.length_b   1.000
_cell.length_c   1.000
_cell.angle_alpha   90.00
_cell.angle_beta   90.00
_cell.angle_gamma   90.00
#
_symmetry.space_group_name_H-M   'P 1'
#
loop_
_entity.id
_entity.type
_entity.pdbx_description
1 polymer ?
#
loop_
_entity_poly.entity_id
_entity_poly.type
_entity_poly.pdbx_seq_one_letter_code
_entity_poly.pdbx_strand_id
1 'polypeptide(L)'
;MCQTSKTKAILSLLQGCNSLQRFKKIHAHVITNGLQPHPAISNKLLNFCAVSVSGSLPYAQLLFHHHLQNPQTQDWNSLIRGFSNSPSPLQAIFYYNRMLSSGSDSSPDTYTFSFVLKACEKLKARKKCEEIHGAVVRFGYESDVVVCTNLMRSYAGDGLIESAEKVFDNMPERDLVSWNSMISCYSQQGLHHEALKMYNVMRNENLGLDGFTIVGLLSSCAHLGALNTGEKCLITTSEFPFIDTDCLGTSASCHSEKLAITFGLARTPEGTPLRIVKNLRVCRDCHSFTKFVSQAFDREIIVRDRVRFHHFKGGLCSCKDYW
;
A
#
# COMPACT_ATOMS: atom_id res chain seq x y z
N MET A 1 -11.93 3.37 -42.37
CA MET A 1 -11.99 4.67 -41.66
C MET A 1 -13.07 4.74 -40.57
N CYS A 2 -14.29 4.20 -40.77
CA CYS A 2 -15.39 4.31 -39.80
C CYS A 2 -15.18 3.54 -38.47
N GLN A 3 -14.60 2.33 -38.51
CA GLN A 3 -14.44 1.46 -37.32
C GLN A 3 -13.38 1.98 -36.33
N THR A 4 -12.30 2.60 -36.83
CA THR A 4 -11.27 3.29 -36.03
C THR A 4 -11.83 4.51 -35.28
N SER A 5 -12.77 5.24 -35.87
CA SER A 5 -13.44 6.37 -35.21
C SER A 5 -14.34 5.90 -34.06
N LYS A 6 -15.12 4.83 -34.29
CA LYS A 6 -15.98 4.22 -33.26
C LYS A 6 -15.18 3.68 -32.08
N THR A 7 -14.06 3.01 -32.36
CA THR A 7 -13.14 2.47 -31.33
C THR A 7 -12.60 3.57 -30.43
N LYS A 8 -12.10 4.69 -31.01
CA LYS A 8 -11.60 5.83 -30.24
C LYS A 8 -12.68 6.46 -29.36
N ALA A 9 -13.91 6.60 -29.88
CA ALA A 9 -15.03 7.14 -29.11
C ALA A 9 -15.40 6.26 -27.90
N ILE A 10 -15.40 4.93 -28.06
CA ILE A 10 -15.67 4.01 -26.95
C ILE A 10 -14.54 4.08 -25.91
N LEU A 11 -13.28 4.13 -26.34
CA LEU A 11 -12.14 4.23 -25.43
C LEU A 11 -12.15 5.53 -24.61
N SER A 12 -12.63 6.65 -25.18
CA SER A 12 -12.80 7.91 -24.45
C SER A 12 -13.98 7.85 -23.47
N LEU A 13 -15.11 7.24 -23.87
CA LEU A 13 -16.24 7.01 -22.99
C LEU A 13 -15.89 6.14 -21.78
N LEU A 14 -15.05 5.11 -21.98
CA LEU A 14 -14.56 4.25 -20.90
C LEU A 14 -13.59 5.00 -19.96
N GLN A 15 -12.80 5.94 -20.46
CA GLN A 15 -11.87 6.71 -19.62
C GLN A 15 -12.59 7.62 -18.62
N GLY A 16 -13.75 8.17 -18.99
CA GLY A 16 -14.60 8.97 -18.10
C GLY A 16 -15.68 8.17 -17.37
N CYS A 17 -15.64 6.84 -17.41
CA CYS A 17 -16.66 6.01 -16.78
C CYS A 17 -16.42 5.93 -15.27
N ASN A 18 -17.43 6.31 -14.49
CA ASN A 18 -17.38 6.33 -13.03
C ASN A 18 -18.52 5.54 -12.36
N SER A 19 -19.40 4.91 -13.14
CA SER A 19 -20.57 4.17 -12.64
C SER A 19 -20.80 2.89 -13.42
N LEU A 20 -21.16 1.81 -12.71
CA LEU A 20 -21.49 0.51 -13.29
C LEU A 20 -22.70 0.59 -14.25
N GLN A 21 -23.65 1.49 -14.01
CA GLN A 21 -24.80 1.65 -14.91
C GLN A 21 -24.38 2.23 -16.26
N ARG A 22 -23.52 3.26 -16.25
CA ARG A 22 -22.95 3.85 -17.46
C ARG A 22 -22.07 2.84 -18.19
N PHE A 23 -21.28 2.08 -17.43
CA PHE A 23 -20.46 1.00 -17.95
C PHE A 23 -21.31 -0.04 -18.71
N LYS A 24 -22.40 -0.54 -18.13
CA LYS A 24 -23.29 -1.52 -18.79
C LYS A 24 -23.85 -0.99 -20.12
N LYS A 25 -24.19 0.31 -20.19
CA LYS A 25 -24.63 0.95 -21.44
C LYS A 25 -23.51 0.99 -22.48
N ILE A 26 -22.29 1.34 -22.07
CA ILE A 26 -21.12 1.35 -22.95
C ILE A 26 -20.83 -0.08 -23.44
N HIS A 27 -20.84 -1.08 -22.55
CA HIS A 27 -20.59 -2.46 -22.92
C HIS A 27 -21.65 -3.00 -23.88
N ALA A 28 -22.94 -2.68 -23.67
CA ALA A 28 -23.99 -3.00 -24.63
C ALA A 28 -23.70 -2.40 -26.02
N HIS A 29 -23.20 -1.16 -26.08
CA HIS A 29 -22.78 -0.54 -27.34
C HIS A 29 -21.57 -1.24 -28.00
N VAL A 30 -20.64 -1.77 -27.22
CA VAL A 30 -19.53 -2.60 -27.72
C VAL A 30 -20.06 -3.90 -28.35
N ILE A 31 -21.04 -4.55 -27.69
CA ILE A 31 -21.69 -5.77 -28.21
C ILE A 31 -22.40 -5.47 -29.54
N THR A 32 -23.28 -4.46 -29.57
CA THR A 32 -24.10 -4.16 -30.75
C THR A 32 -23.30 -3.68 -31.95
N ASN A 33 -22.12 -3.09 -31.75
CA ASN A 33 -21.21 -2.71 -32.83
C ASN A 33 -20.18 -3.81 -33.19
N GLY A 34 -20.24 -4.99 -32.57
CA GLY A 34 -19.32 -6.09 -32.85
C GLY A 34 -17.84 -5.79 -32.49
N LEU A 35 -17.60 -4.89 -31.54
CA LEU A 35 -16.26 -4.44 -31.15
C LEU A 35 -15.65 -5.27 -30.02
N GLN A 36 -16.30 -6.37 -29.65
CA GLN A 36 -15.89 -7.29 -28.59
C GLN A 36 -14.51 -7.93 -28.76
N PRO A 37 -14.06 -8.29 -29.98
CA PRO A 37 -12.74 -8.91 -30.15
C PRO A 37 -11.58 -7.93 -30.01
N HIS A 38 -11.84 -6.61 -29.91
CA HIS A 38 -10.79 -5.60 -29.95
C HIS A 38 -10.01 -5.56 -28.62
N PRO A 39 -8.71 -5.95 -28.56
CA PRO A 39 -7.98 -6.15 -27.31
C PRO A 39 -7.96 -4.92 -26.40
N ALA A 40 -7.75 -3.73 -26.95
CA ALA A 40 -7.73 -2.49 -26.16
C ALA A 40 -9.08 -2.15 -25.50
N ILE A 41 -10.21 -2.53 -26.12
CA ILE A 41 -11.54 -2.32 -25.53
C ILE A 41 -11.75 -3.36 -24.44
N SER A 42 -11.50 -4.63 -24.72
CA SER A 42 -11.70 -5.74 -23.77
C SER A 42 -10.84 -5.58 -22.51
N ASN A 43 -9.57 -5.19 -22.66
CA ASN A 43 -8.69 -4.89 -21.53
C ASN A 43 -9.22 -3.72 -20.69
N LYS A 44 -9.67 -2.62 -21.32
CA LYS A 44 -10.20 -1.45 -20.59
C LYS A 44 -11.54 -1.73 -19.92
N LEU A 45 -12.39 -2.56 -20.53
CA LEU A 45 -13.61 -3.07 -19.93
C LEU A 45 -13.30 -3.92 -18.69
N LEU A 46 -12.37 -4.86 -18.83
CA LEU A 46 -11.96 -5.74 -17.74
C LEU A 46 -11.33 -4.96 -16.58
N ASN A 47 -10.42 -4.04 -16.87
CA ASN A 47 -9.74 -3.21 -15.88
C ASN A 47 -10.75 -2.34 -15.11
N PHE A 48 -11.72 -1.71 -15.79
CA PHE A 48 -12.80 -0.99 -15.11
C PHE A 48 -13.56 -1.92 -14.16
N CYS A 49 -13.97 -3.11 -14.61
CA CYS A 49 -14.74 -4.03 -13.76
C CYS A 49 -13.93 -4.58 -12.58
N ALA A 50 -12.65 -4.87 -12.77
CA ALA A 50 -11.83 -5.55 -11.77
C ALA A 50 -11.18 -4.59 -10.76
N VAL A 51 -10.85 -3.36 -11.18
CA VAL A 51 -10.01 -2.43 -10.39
C VAL A 51 -10.75 -1.19 -9.91
N SER A 52 -11.77 -0.72 -10.65
CA SER A 52 -12.51 0.49 -10.24
C SER A 52 -13.32 0.25 -8.96
N VAL A 53 -13.39 1.27 -8.11
CA VAL A 53 -14.25 1.29 -6.92
C VAL A 53 -15.73 1.08 -7.28
N SER A 54 -16.14 1.56 -8.46
CA SER A 54 -17.49 1.36 -9.01
C SER A 54 -17.61 0.16 -9.95
N GLY A 55 -16.60 -0.71 -9.97
CA GLY A 55 -16.54 -1.93 -10.76
C GLY A 55 -17.40 -3.07 -10.21
N SER A 56 -17.25 -4.26 -10.81
CA SER A 56 -17.93 -5.48 -10.37
C SER A 56 -17.06 -6.68 -10.72
N LEU A 57 -16.47 -7.31 -9.70
CA LEU A 57 -15.63 -8.51 -9.88
C LEU A 57 -16.37 -9.69 -10.53
N PRO A 58 -17.62 -10.02 -10.16
CA PRO A 58 -18.38 -11.05 -10.89
C PRO A 58 -18.55 -10.72 -12.37
N TYR A 59 -18.75 -9.45 -12.71
CA TYR A 59 -18.85 -9.02 -14.10
C TYR A 59 -17.49 -9.12 -14.82
N ALA A 60 -16.39 -8.78 -14.14
CA ALA A 60 -15.04 -8.95 -14.65
C ALA A 60 -14.74 -10.41 -14.99
N GLN A 61 -15.17 -11.34 -14.13
CA GLN A 61 -15.03 -12.77 -14.40
C GLN A 61 -15.80 -13.20 -15.64
N LEU A 62 -17.04 -12.75 -15.82
CA LEU A 62 -17.83 -13.07 -17.02
C LEU A 62 -17.16 -12.54 -18.29
N LEU A 63 -16.66 -11.30 -18.27
CA LEU A 63 -15.89 -10.73 -19.39
C LEU A 63 -14.66 -11.58 -19.71
N PHE A 64 -13.91 -11.98 -18.69
CA PHE A 64 -12.70 -12.75 -18.87
C PHE A 64 -12.94 -14.12 -19.51
N HIS A 65 -13.99 -14.83 -19.09
CA HIS A 65 -14.28 -16.18 -19.61
C HIS A 65 -14.92 -16.17 -21.00
N HIS A 66 -15.78 -15.19 -21.28
CA HIS A 66 -16.60 -15.20 -22.50
C HIS A 66 -16.08 -14.31 -23.62
N HIS A 67 -15.32 -13.26 -23.30
CA HIS A 67 -14.91 -12.25 -24.29
C HIS A 67 -13.41 -12.27 -24.61
N LEU A 68 -12.57 -12.92 -23.79
CA LEU A 68 -11.14 -13.03 -24.03
C LEU A 68 -10.78 -14.45 -24.47
N GLN A 69 -10.45 -14.61 -25.75
CA GLN A 69 -10.03 -15.91 -26.32
C GLN A 69 -8.55 -16.21 -26.07
N ASN A 70 -7.70 -15.18 -25.97
CA ASN A 70 -6.27 -15.30 -25.61
C ASN A 70 -5.87 -14.21 -24.60
N PRO A 71 -6.14 -14.41 -23.29
CA PRO A 71 -5.84 -13.42 -22.27
C PRO A 71 -4.34 -13.17 -22.12
N GLN A 72 -3.92 -11.91 -22.20
CA GLN A 72 -2.53 -11.49 -22.01
C GLN A 72 -2.22 -11.30 -20.52
N THR A 73 -0.94 -11.15 -20.15
CA THR A 73 -0.51 -10.92 -18.75
C THR A 73 -1.27 -9.78 -18.07
N GLN A 74 -1.57 -8.69 -18.79
CA GLN A 74 -2.34 -7.56 -18.24
C GLN A 74 -3.80 -7.91 -17.89
N ASP A 75 -4.41 -8.83 -18.63
CA ASP A 75 -5.79 -9.26 -18.38
C ASP A 75 -5.85 -10.13 -17.12
N TRP A 76 -4.91 -11.05 -16.97
CA TRP A 76 -4.72 -11.84 -15.75
C TRP A 76 -4.45 -10.92 -14.55
N ASN A 77 -3.51 -9.97 -14.69
CA ASN A 77 -3.16 -9.02 -13.64
C ASN A 77 -4.35 -8.18 -13.18
N SER A 78 -5.26 -7.82 -14.09
CA SER A 78 -6.48 -7.08 -13.73
C SER A 78 -7.36 -7.88 -12.77
N LEU A 79 -7.61 -9.17 -13.06
CA LEU A 79 -8.39 -10.03 -12.16
C LEU A 79 -7.66 -10.33 -10.86
N ILE A 80 -6.36 -10.69 -10.92
CA ILE A 80 -5.56 -11.02 -9.74
C ILE A 80 -5.51 -9.80 -8.80
N ARG A 81 -5.30 -8.59 -9.33
CA ARG A 81 -5.36 -7.33 -8.56
C ARG A 81 -6.73 -7.09 -7.95
N GLY A 82 -7.79 -7.29 -8.73
CA GLY A 82 -9.16 -7.08 -8.26
C GLY A 82 -9.47 -7.99 -7.07
N PHE A 83 -9.15 -9.28 -7.19
CA PHE A 83 -9.38 -10.25 -6.13
C PHE A 83 -8.45 -10.08 -4.93
N SER A 84 -7.18 -9.73 -5.12
CA SER A 84 -6.26 -9.51 -3.99
C SER A 84 -6.67 -8.32 -3.12
N ASN A 85 -7.38 -7.32 -3.68
CA ASN A 85 -7.93 -6.20 -2.92
C ASN A 85 -9.33 -6.48 -2.34
N SER A 86 -9.99 -7.55 -2.80
CA SER A 86 -11.33 -7.95 -2.34
C SER A 86 -11.31 -8.79 -1.06
N PRO A 87 -12.48 -9.08 -0.46
CA PRO A 87 -12.64 -10.07 0.60
C PRO A 87 -12.41 -11.53 0.15
N SER A 88 -12.24 -11.79 -1.15
CA SER A 88 -12.06 -13.13 -1.72
C SER A 88 -10.65 -13.33 -2.32
N PRO A 89 -9.55 -13.17 -1.55
CA PRO A 89 -8.18 -13.24 -2.06
C PRO A 89 -7.80 -14.63 -2.62
N LEU A 90 -8.51 -15.70 -2.23
CA LEU A 90 -8.28 -17.04 -2.77
C LEU A 90 -8.47 -17.10 -4.29
N GLN A 91 -9.39 -16.29 -4.83
CA GLN A 91 -9.61 -16.19 -6.26
C GLN A 91 -8.39 -15.59 -6.99
N ALA A 92 -7.63 -14.70 -6.36
CA ALA A 92 -6.41 -14.17 -6.96
C ALA A 92 -5.38 -15.28 -7.20
N ILE A 93 -5.21 -16.17 -6.22
CA ILE A 93 -4.33 -17.35 -6.33
C ILE A 93 -4.85 -18.32 -7.38
N PHE A 94 -6.17 -18.52 -7.46
CA PHE A 94 -6.79 -19.35 -8.50
C PHE A 94 -6.48 -18.85 -9.92
N TYR A 95 -6.67 -17.55 -10.19
CA TYR A 95 -6.37 -16.99 -11.51
C TYR A 95 -4.86 -16.99 -11.82
N TYR A 96 -4.00 -16.81 -10.81
CA TYR A 96 -2.55 -16.99 -10.98
C TYR A 96 -2.18 -18.42 -11.40
N ASN A 97 -2.70 -19.44 -10.71
CA ASN A 97 -2.43 -20.83 -11.10
C ASN A 97 -2.95 -21.13 -12.51
N ARG A 98 -4.10 -20.57 -12.87
CA ARG A 98 -4.67 -20.74 -14.21
C ARG A 98 -3.83 -20.04 -15.29
N MET A 99 -3.27 -18.87 -14.99
CA MET A 99 -2.33 -18.16 -15.85
C MET A 99 -1.06 -18.99 -16.12
N LEU A 100 -0.54 -19.68 -15.09
CA LEU A 100 0.61 -20.58 -15.27
C LEU A 100 0.26 -21.81 -16.12
N SER A 101 -0.97 -22.32 -16.01
CA SER A 101 -1.43 -23.49 -16.75
C SER A 101 -1.86 -23.19 -18.20
N SER A 102 -2.06 -21.92 -18.59
CA SER A 102 -2.60 -21.59 -19.93
C SER A 102 -1.60 -21.68 -21.09
N GLY A 103 -0.29 -21.84 -20.83
CA GLY A 103 0.72 -22.15 -21.85
C GLY A 103 1.18 -20.97 -22.73
N SER A 104 2.51 -20.79 -22.78
CA SER A 104 3.37 -20.01 -23.69
C SER A 104 3.18 -18.50 -23.93
N ASP A 105 1.98 -17.92 -23.95
CA ASP A 105 1.84 -16.50 -24.37
C ASP A 105 1.84 -15.50 -23.20
N SER A 106 1.53 -15.95 -21.97
CA SER A 106 1.45 -15.09 -20.78
C SER A 106 2.40 -15.55 -19.68
N SER A 107 3.37 -14.72 -19.32
CA SER A 107 4.28 -14.95 -18.20
C SER A 107 3.97 -14.02 -17.02
N PRO A 108 4.14 -14.48 -15.76
CA PRO A 108 4.08 -13.61 -14.61
C PRO A 108 5.05 -12.44 -14.74
N ASP A 109 4.64 -11.27 -14.29
CA ASP A 109 5.49 -10.09 -14.17
C ASP A 109 5.56 -9.58 -12.72
N THR A 110 6.31 -8.51 -12.49
CA THR A 110 6.43 -7.81 -11.19
C THR A 110 5.05 -7.55 -10.56
N TYR A 111 4.06 -7.15 -11.36
CA TYR A 111 2.71 -6.88 -10.88
C TYR A 111 1.96 -8.16 -10.50
N THR A 112 2.09 -9.23 -11.30
CA THR A 112 1.53 -10.55 -10.98
C THR A 112 2.00 -10.98 -9.60
N PHE A 113 3.32 -11.02 -9.37
CA PHE A 113 3.87 -11.44 -8.08
C PHE A 113 3.42 -10.53 -6.93
N SER A 114 3.46 -9.22 -7.13
CA SER A 114 3.00 -8.25 -6.13
C SER A 114 1.55 -8.51 -5.68
N PHE A 115 0.63 -8.77 -6.62
CA PHE A 115 -0.77 -8.99 -6.30
C PHE A 115 -1.03 -10.36 -5.67
N VAL A 116 -0.35 -11.41 -6.12
CA VAL A 116 -0.53 -12.76 -5.56
C VAL A 116 0.09 -12.86 -4.16
N LEU A 117 1.26 -12.27 -3.93
CA LEU A 117 1.90 -12.22 -2.61
C LEU A 117 1.02 -11.47 -1.59
N LYS A 118 0.41 -10.35 -2.01
CA LYS A 118 -0.60 -9.66 -1.19
C LYS A 118 -1.81 -10.54 -0.85
N ALA A 119 -2.24 -11.40 -1.78
CA ALA A 119 -3.31 -12.36 -1.50
C ALA A 119 -2.86 -13.46 -0.53
N CYS A 120 -1.61 -13.93 -0.64
CA CYS A 120 -1.01 -14.89 0.29
C CYS A 120 -0.90 -14.33 1.71
N GLU A 121 -0.42 -13.10 1.87
CA GLU A 121 -0.36 -12.38 3.14
C GLU A 121 -1.74 -12.34 3.83
N LYS A 122 -2.78 -11.94 3.09
CA LYS A 122 -4.16 -11.89 3.61
C LYS A 122 -4.72 -13.25 4.03
N LEU A 123 -4.33 -14.32 3.33
CA LEU A 123 -4.80 -15.68 3.58
C LEU A 123 -3.94 -16.43 4.61
N LYS A 124 -2.80 -15.86 5.00
CA LYS A 124 -1.75 -16.53 5.75
C LYS A 124 -1.31 -17.85 5.11
N ALA A 125 -1.18 -17.84 3.78
CA ALA A 125 -1.00 -19.03 2.97
C ALA A 125 0.49 -19.39 2.78
N ARG A 126 1.18 -19.73 3.88
CA ARG A 126 2.64 -20.01 3.92
C ARG A 126 3.15 -20.89 2.77
N LYS A 127 2.58 -22.08 2.61
CA LYS A 127 3.04 -23.04 1.58
C LYS A 127 2.95 -22.45 0.17
N LYS A 128 1.92 -21.62 -0.08
CA LYS A 128 1.75 -20.97 -1.37
C LYS A 128 2.72 -19.80 -1.55
N CYS A 129 3.02 -19.05 -0.48
CA CYS A 129 4.08 -18.04 -0.50
C CYS A 129 5.43 -18.65 -0.87
N GLU A 130 5.81 -19.78 -0.27
CA GLU A 130 7.04 -20.51 -0.58
C GLU A 130 7.08 -21.01 -2.05
N GLU A 131 5.95 -21.53 -2.56
CA GLU A 131 5.83 -21.91 -3.97
C GLU A 131 6.00 -20.70 -4.92
N ILE A 132 5.38 -19.57 -4.57
CA ILE A 132 5.51 -18.33 -5.34
C ILE A 132 6.93 -17.77 -5.28
N HIS A 133 7.61 -17.85 -4.14
CA HIS A 133 9.02 -17.45 -4.03
C HIS A 133 9.89 -18.32 -4.95
N GLY A 134 9.66 -19.64 -4.99
CA GLY A 134 10.31 -20.51 -5.97
C GLY A 134 10.03 -20.09 -7.42
N ALA A 135 8.80 -19.65 -7.72
CA ALA A 135 8.47 -19.09 -9.03
C ALA A 135 9.18 -17.75 -9.31
N VAL A 136 9.27 -16.85 -8.33
CA VAL A 136 10.01 -15.57 -8.43
C VAL A 136 11.45 -15.82 -8.86
N VAL A 137 12.15 -16.74 -8.18
CA VAL A 137 13.52 -17.14 -8.53
C VAL A 137 13.56 -17.79 -9.92
N ARG A 138 12.63 -18.68 -10.24
CA ARG A 138 12.57 -19.36 -11.54
C ARG A 138 12.39 -18.38 -12.71
N PHE A 139 11.63 -17.31 -12.53
CA PHE A 139 11.35 -16.31 -13.55
C PHE A 139 12.33 -15.12 -13.53
N GLY A 140 13.31 -15.09 -12.62
CA GLY A 140 14.36 -14.07 -12.58
C GLY A 140 13.96 -12.75 -11.89
N TYR A 141 13.01 -12.80 -10.95
CA TYR A 141 12.50 -11.63 -10.22
C TYR A 141 13.06 -11.51 -8.79
N GLU A 142 14.04 -12.33 -8.41
CA GLU A 142 14.66 -12.33 -7.08
C GLU A 142 15.47 -11.07 -6.76
N SER A 143 15.80 -10.27 -7.77
CA SER A 143 16.46 -8.96 -7.61
C SER A 143 15.48 -7.78 -7.76
N ASP A 144 14.20 -8.03 -8.09
CA ASP A 144 13.21 -6.97 -8.24
C ASP A 144 12.79 -6.45 -6.85
N VAL A 145 13.12 -5.18 -6.58
CA VAL A 145 12.88 -4.52 -5.28
C VAL A 145 11.41 -4.56 -4.87
N VAL A 146 10.49 -4.43 -5.83
CA VAL A 146 9.05 -4.44 -5.56
C VAL A 146 8.58 -5.85 -5.21
N VAL A 147 9.05 -6.88 -5.93
CA VAL A 147 8.72 -8.28 -5.64
C VAL A 147 9.29 -8.70 -4.28
N CYS A 148 10.56 -8.42 -4.03
CA CYS A 148 11.23 -8.76 -2.76
C CYS A 148 10.58 -8.06 -1.56
N THR A 149 10.19 -6.79 -1.70
CA THR A 149 9.45 -6.07 -0.66
C THR A 149 8.11 -6.74 -0.34
N ASN A 150 7.37 -7.24 -1.34
CA ASN A 150 6.12 -7.96 -1.10
C ASN A 150 6.35 -9.37 -0.53
N LEU A 151 7.43 -10.06 -0.92
CA LEU A 151 7.84 -11.34 -0.34
C LEU A 151 8.13 -11.19 1.17
N MET A 152 8.91 -10.16 1.55
CA MET A 152 9.20 -9.86 2.95
C MET A 152 7.92 -9.68 3.77
N ARG A 153 6.99 -8.85 3.29
CA ARG A 153 5.70 -8.62 3.96
C ARG A 153 4.88 -9.90 4.08
N SER A 154 4.81 -10.71 3.03
CA SER A 154 4.08 -11.97 3.08
C SER A 154 4.71 -12.96 4.08
N TYR A 155 6.04 -13.08 4.12
CA TYR A 155 6.73 -13.93 5.10
C TYR A 155 6.54 -13.42 6.53
N ALA A 156 6.69 -12.12 6.76
CA ALA A 156 6.48 -11.52 8.07
C ALA A 156 5.02 -11.70 8.53
N GLY A 157 4.03 -11.52 7.65
CA GLY A 157 2.61 -11.76 7.96
C GLY A 157 2.28 -13.19 8.39
N ASP A 158 3.08 -14.16 7.94
CA ASP A 158 3.03 -15.57 8.34
C ASP A 158 3.87 -15.88 9.60
N GLY A 159 4.49 -14.86 10.22
CA GLY A 159 5.34 -15.00 11.40
C GLY A 159 6.76 -15.50 11.09
N LEU A 160 7.18 -15.49 9.82
CA LEU A 160 8.49 -15.98 9.37
C LEU A 160 9.45 -14.81 9.13
N ILE A 161 9.71 -14.04 10.19
CA ILE A 161 10.55 -12.85 10.09
C ILE A 161 11.97 -13.17 9.61
N GLU A 162 12.56 -14.30 10.03
CA GLU A 162 13.88 -14.74 9.58
C GLU A 162 13.95 -14.98 8.06
N SER A 163 12.85 -15.44 7.46
CA SER A 163 12.77 -15.60 6.00
C SER A 163 12.65 -14.24 5.31
N ALA A 164 11.92 -13.29 5.91
CA ALA A 164 11.85 -11.92 5.40
C ALA A 164 13.21 -11.22 5.46
N GLU A 165 13.97 -11.40 6.55
CA GLU A 165 15.35 -10.94 6.70
C GLU A 165 16.25 -11.48 5.59
N LYS A 166 16.23 -12.79 5.35
CA LYS A 166 17.01 -13.41 4.28
C LYS A 166 16.67 -12.86 2.90
N VAL A 167 15.39 -12.59 2.62
CA VAL A 167 15.00 -11.95 1.36
C VAL A 167 15.62 -10.56 1.28
N PHE A 168 15.49 -9.76 2.34
CA PHE A 168 16.04 -8.41 2.41
C PHE A 168 17.57 -8.36 2.27
N ASP A 169 18.29 -9.27 2.93
CA ASP A 169 19.76 -9.36 2.90
C ASP A 169 20.30 -9.76 1.52
N ASN A 170 19.52 -10.53 0.75
CA ASN A 170 19.89 -10.96 -0.60
C ASN A 170 19.53 -9.91 -1.69
N MET A 171 18.83 -8.82 -1.36
CA MET A 171 18.54 -7.76 -2.32
C MET A 171 19.82 -7.02 -2.72
N PRO A 172 20.15 -6.91 -4.03
CA PRO A 172 21.35 -6.22 -4.48
C PRO A 172 21.23 -4.70 -4.30
N GLU A 173 20.03 -4.17 -4.51
CA GLU A 173 19.68 -2.77 -4.29
C GLU A 173 18.48 -2.68 -3.34
N ARG A 174 18.51 -1.69 -2.44
CA ARG A 174 17.46 -1.45 -1.47
C ARG A 174 17.05 0.02 -1.55
N ASP A 175 15.80 0.26 -1.87
CA ASP A 175 15.22 1.60 -1.83
C ASP A 175 14.61 1.90 -0.46
N LEU A 176 14.22 3.14 -0.24
CA LEU A 176 13.53 3.59 0.97
C LEU A 176 12.30 2.71 1.30
N VAL A 177 11.56 2.25 0.29
CA VAL A 177 10.35 1.43 0.47
C VAL A 177 10.69 0.06 1.05
N SER A 178 11.76 -0.58 0.60
CA SER A 178 12.23 -1.87 1.11
C SER A 178 12.69 -1.78 2.57
N TRP A 179 13.47 -0.76 2.94
CA TRP A 179 13.88 -0.49 4.32
C TRP A 179 12.68 -0.26 5.24
N ASN A 180 11.75 0.60 4.82
CA ASN A 180 10.54 0.91 5.57
C ASN A 180 9.66 -0.33 5.80
N SER A 181 9.63 -1.20 4.80
CA SER A 181 8.89 -2.45 4.88
C SER A 181 9.52 -3.39 5.90
N MET A 182 10.85 -3.51 5.93
CA MET A 182 11.54 -4.35 6.91
C MET A 182 11.34 -3.85 8.35
N ILE A 183 11.50 -2.53 8.58
CA ILE A 183 11.24 -1.90 9.88
C ILE A 183 9.80 -2.14 10.33
N SER A 184 8.84 -2.00 9.41
CA SER A 184 7.42 -2.25 9.69
C SER A 184 7.15 -3.72 10.01
N CYS A 185 7.78 -4.66 9.30
CA CYS A 185 7.66 -6.09 9.57
C CYS A 185 8.12 -6.43 10.99
N TYR A 186 9.29 -5.95 11.41
CA TYR A 186 9.78 -6.13 12.78
C TYR A 186 8.82 -5.51 13.82
N SER A 187 8.39 -4.26 13.59
CA SER A 187 7.49 -3.57 14.50
C SER A 187 6.15 -4.29 14.68
N GLN A 188 5.59 -4.84 13.60
CA GLN A 188 4.32 -5.57 13.64
C GLN A 188 4.44 -6.94 14.33
N GLN A 189 5.63 -7.55 14.31
CA GLN A 189 5.91 -8.80 15.03
C GLN A 189 6.34 -8.56 16.49
N GLY A 190 6.36 -7.31 16.97
CA GLY A 190 6.78 -6.96 18.32
C GLY A 190 8.30 -6.92 18.53
N LEU A 191 9.09 -7.09 17.46
CA LEU A 191 10.56 -7.09 17.46
C LEU A 191 11.08 -5.65 17.36
N HIS A 192 10.74 -4.85 18.36
CA HIS A 192 10.96 -3.40 18.33
C HIS A 192 12.45 -3.03 18.43
N HIS A 193 13.29 -3.85 19.06
CA HIS A 193 14.73 -3.59 19.16
C HIS A 193 15.40 -3.74 17.79
N GLU A 194 15.00 -4.77 17.06
CA GLU A 194 15.44 -5.09 15.71
C GLU A 194 14.99 -4.01 14.72
N ALA A 195 13.76 -3.50 14.87
CA ALA A 195 13.27 -2.36 14.10
C ALA A 195 14.15 -1.10 14.28
N LEU A 196 14.55 -0.79 15.53
CA LEU A 196 15.46 0.34 15.81
C LEU A 196 16.88 0.08 15.33
N LYS A 197 17.36 -1.16 15.41
CA LYS A 197 18.66 -1.55 14.85
C LYS A 197 18.66 -1.33 13.33
N MET A 198 17.61 -1.77 12.64
CA MET A 198 17.45 -1.61 11.20
C MET A 198 17.43 -0.13 10.79
N TYR A 199 16.77 0.73 11.59
CA TYR A 199 16.84 2.18 11.40
C TYR A 199 18.25 2.76 11.51
N ASN A 200 19.03 2.34 12.51
CA ASN A 200 20.40 2.83 12.66
C ASN A 200 21.26 2.43 11.45
N VAL A 201 21.06 1.22 10.90
CA VAL A 201 21.74 0.79 9.68
C VAL A 201 21.32 1.65 8.49
N MET A 202 20.01 1.82 8.26
CA MET A 202 19.46 2.67 7.21
C MET A 202 20.02 4.10 7.25
N ARG A 203 20.18 4.68 8.45
CA ARG A 203 20.76 6.01 8.64
C ARG A 203 22.23 6.07 8.24
N ASN A 204 23.01 5.03 8.56
CA ASN A 204 24.43 4.96 8.20
C ASN A 204 24.62 4.89 6.66
N GLU A 205 23.62 4.41 5.93
CA GLU A 205 23.59 4.43 4.46
C GLU A 205 23.11 5.78 3.87
N ASN A 206 22.93 6.82 4.71
CA ASN A 206 22.46 8.15 4.33
C ASN A 206 21.09 8.18 3.64
N LEU A 207 20.25 7.18 3.88
CA LEU A 207 18.88 7.16 3.40
C LEU A 207 17.99 8.01 4.33
N GLY A 208 17.26 8.95 3.74
CA GLY A 208 16.33 9.81 4.47
C GLY A 208 15.12 9.05 5.02
N LEU A 209 14.48 9.60 6.05
CA LEU A 209 13.24 9.05 6.61
C LEU A 209 12.02 9.62 5.90
N ASP A 210 10.98 8.80 5.70
CA ASP A 210 9.65 9.28 5.33
C ASP A 210 8.65 9.18 6.50
N GLY A 211 7.46 9.74 6.29
CA GLY A 211 6.38 9.70 7.29
C GLY A 211 5.98 8.29 7.73
N PHE A 212 6.14 7.28 6.86
CA PHE A 212 5.81 5.89 7.18
C PHE A 212 6.89 5.26 8.07
N THR A 213 8.17 5.49 7.77
CA THR A 213 9.28 5.01 8.61
C THR A 213 9.17 5.55 10.03
N ILE A 214 8.88 6.84 10.16
CA ILE A 214 8.76 7.52 11.46
C ILE A 214 7.70 6.83 12.31
N VAL A 215 6.56 6.46 11.75
CA VAL A 215 5.46 5.89 12.53
C VAL A 215 5.80 4.48 13.01
N GLY A 216 6.41 3.64 12.16
CA GLY A 216 6.90 2.32 12.57
C GLY A 216 7.96 2.42 13.67
N LEU A 217 8.86 3.40 13.57
CA LEU A 217 9.89 3.63 14.59
C LEU A 217 9.33 4.21 15.89
N LEU A 218 8.36 5.12 15.82
CA LEU A 218 7.73 5.68 17.01
C LEU A 218 6.86 4.63 17.73
N SER A 219 6.23 3.71 17.00
CA SER A 219 5.61 2.50 17.59
C SER A 219 6.64 1.73 18.40
N SER A 220 7.78 1.41 17.77
CA SER A 220 8.83 0.61 18.39
C SER A 220 9.46 1.32 19.60
N CYS A 221 9.72 2.64 19.51
CA CYS A 221 10.18 3.45 20.64
C CYS A 221 9.15 3.50 21.77
N ALA A 222 7.86 3.57 21.45
CA ALA A 222 6.79 3.60 22.42
C ALA A 222 6.73 2.28 23.22
N HIS A 223 6.78 1.13 22.54
CA HIS A 223 6.80 -0.18 23.18
C HIS A 223 8.05 -0.44 24.03
N LEU A 224 9.21 0.08 23.61
CA LEU A 224 10.47 -0.08 24.34
C LEU A 224 10.71 0.98 25.43
N GLY A 225 9.85 2.01 25.53
CA GLY A 225 10.12 3.18 26.37
C GLY A 225 11.38 3.96 25.96
N ALA A 226 11.85 3.79 24.73
CA ALA A 226 13.09 4.37 24.20
C ALA A 226 12.88 5.84 23.75
N LEU A 227 12.49 6.70 24.69
CA LEU A 227 12.05 8.07 24.44
C LEU A 227 13.12 8.94 23.76
N ASN A 228 14.37 8.85 24.23
CA ASN A 228 15.49 9.60 23.67
C ASN A 228 15.78 9.22 22.21
N THR A 229 15.50 7.96 21.83
CA THR A 229 15.63 7.49 20.45
C THR A 229 14.48 8.01 19.59
N GLY A 230 13.25 7.97 20.11
CA GLY A 230 12.08 8.55 19.43
C GLY A 230 12.21 10.04 19.15
N GLU A 231 12.77 10.81 20.10
CA GLU A 231 13.07 12.23 19.91
C GLU A 231 14.09 12.46 18.79
N LYS A 232 15.18 11.67 18.76
CA LYS A 232 16.19 11.73 17.69
C LYS A 232 15.61 11.39 16.31
N CYS A 233 14.70 10.41 16.21
CA CYS A 233 14.02 10.08 14.96
C CYS A 233 13.22 11.27 14.41
N LEU A 234 12.57 12.05 15.30
CA LEU A 234 11.78 13.24 14.94
C LEU A 234 12.64 14.46 14.58
N ILE A 235 13.84 14.58 15.13
CA ILE A 235 14.77 15.69 14.81
C ILE A 235 15.48 15.45 13.48
N THR A 236 15.87 14.21 13.19
CA THR A 236 16.62 13.86 11.95
C THR A 236 15.81 14.15 10.67
N THR A 237 14.48 14.30 10.78
CA THR A 237 13.60 14.61 9.64
C THR A 237 13.57 16.09 9.26
N SER A 238 13.98 17.00 10.15
CA SER A 238 14.01 18.45 9.85
C SER A 238 15.26 18.90 9.07
N GLU A 239 16.23 18.00 8.84
CA GLU A 239 17.48 18.32 8.15
C GLU A 239 17.43 18.07 6.63
N PHE A 240 16.32 17.56 6.06
CA PHE A 240 16.19 17.29 4.62
C PHE A 240 15.13 18.18 3.93
N PRO A 241 15.38 18.69 2.70
CA PRO A 241 14.74 19.90 2.17
C PRO A 241 13.33 19.73 1.60
N PHE A 242 12.65 18.61 1.84
CA PHE A 242 11.33 18.31 1.25
C PHE A 242 10.13 18.75 2.11
N ILE A 243 10.38 19.40 3.25
CA ILE A 243 9.33 19.94 4.12
C ILE A 243 9.19 21.45 3.83
N ASP A 244 7.99 21.86 3.43
CA ASP A 244 7.59 23.23 3.10
C ASP A 244 8.33 24.30 3.91
N THR A 245 8.94 25.25 3.19
CA THR A 245 9.78 26.35 3.68
C THR A 245 9.07 27.38 4.58
N ASP A 246 7.83 27.16 4.98
CA ASP A 246 7.09 28.03 5.91
C ASP A 246 7.53 27.89 7.38
N CYS A 247 8.46 26.97 7.68
CA CYS A 247 8.96 26.73 9.05
C CYS A 247 10.37 27.31 9.33
N LEU A 248 10.98 28.01 8.38
CA LEU A 248 12.37 28.54 8.47
C LEU A 248 12.52 29.83 9.31
N GLY A 249 11.75 29.96 10.39
CA GLY A 249 11.72 31.18 11.23
C GLY A 249 12.31 31.04 12.63
N THR A 250 12.49 29.84 13.16
CA THR A 250 13.06 29.65 14.50
C THR A 250 13.80 28.33 14.61
N SER A 251 15.07 28.42 15.00
CA SER A 251 15.89 27.29 15.40
C SER A 251 15.13 26.41 16.42
N ALA A 252 15.01 25.11 16.15
CA ALA A 252 14.50 24.06 17.05
C ALA A 252 12.99 24.00 17.37
N SER A 253 12.08 24.18 16.40
CA SER A 253 10.66 23.80 16.61
C SER A 253 10.44 22.30 16.38
N CYS A 254 10.68 21.48 17.41
CA CYS A 254 10.16 20.13 17.44
C CYS A 254 8.62 20.19 17.36
N HIS A 255 8.01 19.43 16.44
CA HIS A 255 6.56 19.28 16.35
C HIS A 255 6.02 18.61 17.63
N SER A 256 5.75 19.40 18.66
CA SER A 256 5.40 18.93 20.01
C SER A 256 4.20 17.98 20.02
N GLU A 257 3.31 18.06 19.03
CA GLU A 257 2.21 17.11 18.86
C GLU A 257 2.72 15.70 18.54
N LYS A 258 3.72 15.55 17.66
CA LYS A 258 4.28 14.25 17.30
C LYS A 258 4.87 13.57 18.53
N LEU A 259 5.66 14.31 19.31
CA LEU A 259 6.17 13.83 20.60
C LEU A 259 5.04 13.46 21.56
N ALA A 260 4.05 14.34 21.77
CA ALA A 260 2.94 14.09 22.68
C ALA A 260 2.14 12.84 22.28
N ILE A 261 1.94 12.61 20.97
CA ILE A 261 1.32 11.39 20.44
C ILE A 261 2.18 10.17 20.78
N THR A 262 3.49 10.21 20.51
CA THR A 262 4.41 9.11 20.83
C THR A 262 4.41 8.77 22.32
N PHE A 263 4.50 9.79 23.19
CA PHE A 263 4.42 9.62 24.64
C PHE A 263 3.09 9.02 25.07
N GLY A 264 1.99 9.49 24.47
CA GLY A 264 0.65 8.95 24.70
C GLY A 264 0.57 7.47 24.34
N LEU A 265 1.06 7.09 23.16
CA LEU A 265 1.08 5.70 22.70
C LEU A 265 1.93 4.81 23.63
N ALA A 266 3.08 5.31 24.11
CA ALA A 266 3.99 4.56 24.97
C ALA A 266 3.44 4.29 26.37
N ARG A 267 2.67 5.23 26.91
CA ARG A 267 2.30 5.26 28.34
C ARG A 267 0.85 4.94 28.62
N THR A 268 0.03 4.73 27.59
CA THR A 268 -1.40 4.46 27.77
C THR A 268 -1.79 3.10 27.17
N PRO A 269 -2.66 2.30 27.82
CA PRO A 269 -3.08 1.00 27.31
C PRO A 269 -3.71 1.08 25.93
N GLU A 270 -3.62 0.01 25.13
CA GLU A 270 -4.28 -0.12 23.82
C GLU A 270 -5.77 0.31 23.86
N GLY A 271 -6.27 0.95 22.80
CA GLY A 271 -7.61 1.56 22.72
C GLY A 271 -7.85 2.88 23.50
N THR A 272 -7.05 3.28 24.50
CA THR A 272 -7.31 4.48 25.33
C THR A 272 -7.21 5.83 24.57
N PRO A 273 -8.28 6.61 24.35
CA PRO A 273 -8.20 7.83 23.55
C PRO A 273 -7.10 8.81 24.00
N LEU A 274 -6.26 9.26 23.06
CA LEU A 274 -5.18 10.21 23.35
C LEU A 274 -5.72 11.64 23.27
N ARG A 275 -5.41 12.47 24.25
CA ARG A 275 -5.81 13.88 24.28
C ARG A 275 -4.58 14.77 24.35
N ILE A 276 -4.45 15.65 23.36
CA ILE A 276 -3.30 16.53 23.20
C ILE A 276 -3.79 17.96 23.13
N VAL A 277 -3.16 18.84 23.90
CA VAL A 277 -3.47 20.28 23.91
C VAL A 277 -2.26 21.04 23.40
N LYS A 278 -2.48 21.86 22.38
CA LYS A 278 -1.48 22.73 21.79
C LYS A 278 -1.93 24.19 21.83
N ASN A 279 -0.99 25.07 22.18
CA ASN A 279 -1.23 26.52 22.21
C ASN A 279 -1.06 27.19 20.83
N LEU A 280 -0.61 26.44 19.82
CA LEU A 280 -0.44 26.89 18.44
C LEU A 280 -1.39 26.13 17.52
N ARG A 281 -1.61 26.64 16.30
CA ARG A 281 -2.36 25.91 15.26
C ARG A 281 -1.57 24.65 14.87
N VAL A 282 -2.27 23.55 14.64
CA VAL A 282 -1.65 22.32 14.15
C VAL A 282 -1.22 22.56 12.69
N CYS A 283 0.05 22.32 12.37
CA CYS A 283 0.54 22.47 10.99
C CYS A 283 0.07 21.30 10.11
N ARG A 284 0.21 21.44 8.79
CA ARG A 284 -0.24 20.42 7.84
C ARG A 284 0.43 19.07 8.06
N ASP A 285 1.72 19.06 8.33
CA ASP A 285 2.50 17.86 8.60
C ASP A 285 2.06 17.14 9.89
N CYS A 286 1.93 17.86 11.02
CA CYS A 286 1.37 17.31 12.27
C CYS A 286 -0.04 16.74 12.08
N HIS A 287 -0.87 17.42 11.29
CA HIS A 287 -2.23 16.97 11.02
C HIS A 287 -2.26 15.65 10.23
N SER A 288 -1.48 15.58 9.14
CA SER A 288 -1.34 14.35 8.33
C SER A 288 -0.74 13.21 9.14
N PHE A 289 0.27 13.48 9.95
CA PHE A 289 0.85 12.51 10.86
C PHE A 289 -0.19 11.96 11.85
N THR A 290 -1.00 12.83 12.47
CA THR A 290 -2.00 12.40 13.46
C THR A 290 -3.08 11.52 12.83
N LYS A 291 -3.51 11.85 11.59
CA LYS A 291 -4.38 10.96 10.80
C LYS A 291 -3.75 9.59 10.64
N PHE A 292 -2.52 9.56 10.14
CA PHE A 292 -1.83 8.31 9.88
C PHE A 292 -1.70 7.45 11.14
N VAL A 293 -1.28 8.04 12.26
CA VAL A 293 -1.20 7.35 13.55
C VAL A 293 -2.56 6.83 14.00
N SER A 294 -3.62 7.63 13.89
CA SER A 294 -4.98 7.18 14.25
C SER A 294 -5.42 5.96 13.44
N GLN A 295 -5.04 5.88 12.16
CA GLN A 295 -5.30 4.71 11.32
C GLN A 295 -4.40 3.52 11.69
N ALA A 296 -3.11 3.75 11.87
CA ALA A 296 -2.12 2.69 12.07
C ALA A 296 -2.29 1.96 13.39
N PHE A 297 -2.68 2.67 14.46
CA PHE A 297 -2.85 2.11 15.80
C PHE A 297 -4.32 1.90 16.19
N ASP A 298 -5.26 2.07 15.25
CA ASP A 298 -6.71 2.07 15.49
C ASP A 298 -7.11 2.86 16.75
N ARG A 299 -6.61 4.09 16.83
CA ARG A 299 -6.63 4.90 18.05
C ARG A 299 -7.34 6.21 17.83
N GLU A 300 -8.26 6.55 18.73
CA GLU A 300 -8.84 7.89 18.75
C GLU A 300 -7.83 8.88 19.32
N ILE A 301 -7.54 9.93 18.56
CA ILE A 301 -6.65 11.03 18.98
C ILE A 301 -7.44 12.32 18.89
N ILE A 302 -7.48 13.07 19.99
CA ILE A 302 -8.15 14.37 20.07
C ILE A 302 -7.06 15.41 20.26
N VAL A 303 -6.88 16.27 19.26
CA VAL A 303 -5.93 17.39 19.33
C VAL A 303 -6.72 18.68 19.44
N ARG A 304 -6.59 19.37 20.58
CA ARG A 304 -7.04 20.74 20.74
C ARG A 304 -5.92 21.67 20.31
N ASP A 305 -6.17 22.50 19.31
CA ASP A 305 -5.28 23.59 18.93
C ASP A 305 -5.86 24.95 19.36
N ARG A 306 -5.20 26.06 19.01
CA ARG A 306 -5.69 27.41 19.37
C ARG A 306 -7.03 27.79 18.74
N VAL A 307 -7.44 27.11 17.66
CA VAL A 307 -8.62 27.44 16.86
C VAL A 307 -9.78 26.51 17.19
N ARG A 308 -9.52 25.20 17.37
CA ARG A 308 -10.57 24.18 17.54
C ARG A 308 -10.06 22.83 18.03
N PHE A 309 -11.00 21.89 18.13
CA PHE A 309 -10.72 20.47 18.33
C PHE A 309 -10.70 19.72 17.01
N HIS A 310 -9.68 18.88 16.85
CA HIS A 310 -9.53 17.93 15.77
C HIS A 310 -9.70 16.52 16.36
N HIS A 311 -10.70 15.79 15.88
CA HIS A 311 -10.94 14.40 16.28
C HIS A 311 -10.46 13.50 15.16
N PHE A 312 -9.43 12.71 15.44
CA PHE A 312 -8.85 11.75 14.51
C PHE A 312 -9.33 10.35 14.85
N LYS A 313 -9.96 9.68 13.87
CA LYS A 313 -10.43 8.30 13.99
C LYS A 313 -10.29 7.58 12.65
N GLY A 314 -9.60 6.45 12.63
CA GLY A 314 -9.46 5.60 11.43
C GLY A 314 -8.83 6.33 10.23
N GLY A 315 -7.89 7.24 10.46
CA GLY A 315 -7.24 8.00 9.39
C GLY A 315 -7.95 9.28 8.95
N LEU A 316 -9.13 9.56 9.49
CA LEU A 316 -9.91 10.75 9.15
C LEU A 316 -9.90 11.75 10.29
N CYS A 317 -9.97 13.04 9.94
CA CYS A 317 -10.14 14.11 10.92
C CYS A 317 -11.53 14.74 10.78
N SER A 318 -12.13 15.14 11.91
CA SER A 318 -13.42 15.85 11.96
C SER A 318 -13.48 17.11 11.10
N CYS A 319 -12.32 17.68 10.73
CA CYS A 319 -12.24 18.88 9.92
C CYS A 319 -12.31 18.70 8.41
N LYS A 320 -12.26 17.46 7.91
CA LYS A 320 -12.29 17.15 6.46
C LYS A 320 -11.26 17.91 5.61
N ASP A 321 -10.11 18.21 6.19
CA ASP A 321 -9.03 18.95 5.52
C ASP A 321 -9.22 20.46 5.29
N TYR A 322 -10.20 21.04 5.98
CA TYR A 322 -10.36 22.49 6.07
C TYR A 322 -9.95 22.93 7.48
N TRP A 323 -8.68 23.28 7.70
CA TRP A 323 -8.15 23.80 8.97
C TRP A 323 -7.28 25.02 8.81
#